data_AF-X2JEK5-F1
#
_entry.id   AF-X2JEK5-F1
#
_cell.length_a   1.000
_cell.length_b   1.000
_cell.length_c   1.000
_cell.angle_alpha   90.00
_cell.angle_beta   90.00
_cell.angle_gamma   90.00
#
_symmetry.space_group_name_H-M   'P 1'
#
loop_
_entity.id
_entity.type
_entity.pdbx_description
1 polymer ?
#
loop_
_entity_poly.entity_id
_entity_poly.type
_entity_poly.pdbx_seq_one_letter_code
_entity_poly.pdbx_strand_id
1 'polypeptide(L)'
;MAGSSSISALLAEQMNLGEKIQSIIRNYKKAPAQRKSKPGYFEGRLSKLQSLWDAFSKGENTIKTRNEKTQMEHTYFKNNFFVKIKTLVVEYTSEFNRKLHASENDTENVHASELDTKHVPASQQNSEDQFNSMLREHRILMDRLDNIINELECVTRNGINPIILPYLTDMQNMHAEMSQTDI
;
A
#
# COMPACT_ATOMS: atom_id res chain seq x y z
N MET A 1 13.87 -14.73 34.12
CA MET A 1 12.63 -15.45 33.76
C MET A 1 11.54 -14.59 33.09
N ALA A 2 11.58 -13.24 33.14
CA ALA A 2 10.49 -12.38 32.63
C ALA A 2 10.34 -12.29 31.09
N GLY A 3 11.33 -12.74 30.32
CA GLY A 3 11.31 -12.58 28.87
C GLY A 3 10.30 -13.47 28.13
N SER A 4 10.08 -14.71 28.56
CA SER A 4 9.33 -15.71 27.76
C SER A 4 7.85 -15.33 27.55
N SER A 5 7.21 -14.79 28.58
CA SER A 5 5.79 -14.41 28.51
C SER A 5 5.50 -13.31 27.49
N SER A 6 6.40 -12.34 27.32
CA SER A 6 6.17 -11.20 26.41
C SER A 6 6.25 -11.57 24.93
N ILE A 7 7.17 -12.48 24.55
CA ILE A 7 7.28 -12.89 23.14
C ILE A 7 6.18 -13.85 22.72
N SER A 8 5.78 -14.77 23.59
CA SER A 8 4.67 -15.68 23.31
C SER A 8 3.36 -14.90 23.12
N ALA A 9 3.13 -13.85 23.92
CA ALA A 9 2.01 -12.94 23.75
C ALA A 9 2.07 -12.19 22.40
N LEU A 10 3.25 -11.67 22.03
CA LEU A 10 3.45 -10.98 20.75
C LEU A 10 3.25 -11.91 19.54
N LEU A 11 3.76 -13.15 19.62
CA LEU A 11 3.55 -14.16 18.57
C LEU A 11 2.06 -14.51 18.43
N ALA A 12 1.34 -14.67 19.54
CA ALA A 12 -0.10 -14.93 19.52
C ALA A 12 -0.89 -13.75 18.93
N GLU A 13 -0.54 -12.51 19.29
CA GLU A 13 -1.13 -11.31 18.72
C GLU A 13 -0.91 -11.25 17.19
N GLN A 14 0.30 -11.54 16.74
CA GLN A 14 0.66 -11.54 15.33
C GLN A 14 -0.09 -12.62 14.55
N MET A 15 -0.22 -13.83 15.10
CA MET A 15 -1.03 -14.88 14.49
C MET A 15 -2.50 -14.45 14.35
N ASN A 16 -3.08 -13.86 15.41
CA ASN A 16 -4.45 -13.34 15.39
C ASN A 16 -4.64 -12.21 14.35
N LEU A 17 -3.69 -11.28 14.24
CA LEU A 17 -3.72 -10.21 13.23
C LEU A 17 -3.65 -10.78 11.81
N GLY A 18 -2.77 -11.76 11.57
CA GLY A 18 -2.68 -12.47 10.29
C GLY A 18 -3.98 -13.20 9.93
N GLU A 19 -4.63 -13.86 10.89
CA GLU A 19 -5.93 -14.50 10.70
C GLU A 19 -7.04 -13.49 10.37
N LYS A 20 -7.03 -12.31 10.99
CA LYS A 20 -7.96 -11.22 10.66
C LYS A 20 -7.74 -10.70 9.24
N ILE A 21 -6.49 -10.54 8.80
CA ILE A 21 -6.15 -10.18 7.41
C ILE A 21 -6.73 -11.22 6.44
N GLN A 22 -6.44 -12.51 6.68
CA GLN A 22 -6.98 -13.59 5.87
C GLN A 22 -8.51 -13.64 5.89
N SER A 23 -9.15 -13.30 7.01
CA SER A 23 -10.61 -13.21 7.12
C SER A 23 -11.19 -12.11 6.23
N ILE A 24 -10.58 -10.91 6.19
CA ILE A 24 -11.01 -9.83 5.28
C ILE A 24 -10.97 -10.32 3.83
N ILE A 25 -9.87 -10.97 3.43
CA ILE A 25 -9.65 -11.49 2.08
C ILE A 25 -10.68 -12.58 1.75
N ARG A 26 -10.87 -13.56 2.64
CA ARG A 26 -11.89 -14.62 2.45
C ARG A 26 -13.29 -14.04 2.32
N ASN A 27 -13.63 -13.04 3.14
CA ASN A 27 -14.93 -12.37 3.10
C ASN A 27 -15.13 -11.56 1.82
N TYR A 28 -14.08 -10.94 1.30
CA TYR A 28 -14.10 -10.28 0.01
C TYR A 28 -14.36 -11.28 -1.13
N LYS A 29 -13.61 -12.39 -1.18
CA LYS A 29 -13.79 -13.44 -2.19
C LYS A 29 -15.22 -14.00 -2.21
N LYS A 30 -15.81 -14.19 -1.03
CA LYS A 30 -17.18 -14.70 -0.86
C LYS A 30 -18.28 -13.65 -1.03
N ALA A 31 -17.94 -12.36 -1.14
CA ALA A 31 -18.95 -11.32 -1.22
C ALA A 31 -19.68 -11.39 -2.58
N PRO A 32 -21.02 -11.31 -2.59
CA PRO A 32 -21.79 -11.29 -3.84
C PRO A 32 -21.53 -9.98 -4.61
N ALA A 33 -21.75 -10.01 -5.93
CA ALA A 33 -21.49 -8.87 -6.82
C ALA A 33 -22.23 -7.60 -6.37
N GLN A 34 -23.49 -7.73 -5.94
CA GLN A 34 -24.32 -6.63 -5.43
C GLN A 34 -23.73 -5.93 -4.21
N ARG A 35 -22.90 -6.62 -3.41
CA ARG A 35 -22.19 -6.01 -2.29
C ARG A 35 -20.93 -5.29 -2.76
N LYS A 36 -20.24 -5.85 -3.76
CA LYS A 36 -19.02 -5.28 -4.34
C LYS A 36 -19.30 -4.01 -5.16
N SER A 37 -20.51 -3.87 -5.70
CA SER A 37 -20.96 -2.69 -6.45
C SER A 37 -21.41 -1.52 -5.57
N LYS A 38 -21.41 -1.66 -4.24
CA LYS A 38 -21.79 -0.56 -3.35
C LYS A 38 -20.68 0.52 -3.35
N PRO A 39 -21.05 1.82 -3.42
CA PRO A 39 -20.09 2.90 -3.24
C PRO A 39 -19.28 2.73 -1.95
N GLY A 40 -17.97 2.99 -2.01
CA GLY A 40 -17.06 2.86 -0.88
C GLY A 40 -16.76 1.41 -0.44
N TYR A 41 -17.28 0.37 -1.12
CA TYR A 41 -17.01 -1.02 -0.74
C TYR A 41 -15.51 -1.33 -0.77
N PHE A 42 -14.83 -0.99 -1.87
CA PHE A 42 -13.40 -1.28 -2.02
C PHE A 42 -12.54 -0.38 -1.14
N GLU A 43 -12.89 0.89 -0.98
CA GLU A 43 -12.21 1.85 -0.09
C GLU A 43 -12.25 1.38 1.37
N GLY A 44 -13.43 1.00 1.86
CA GLY A 44 -13.57 0.47 3.22
C GLY A 44 -12.84 -0.86 3.43
N ARG A 45 -12.68 -1.68 2.38
CA ARG A 45 -11.87 -2.91 2.43
C ARG A 45 -10.38 -2.61 2.49
N LEU A 46 -9.93 -1.67 1.68
CA LEU A 46 -8.55 -1.21 1.61
C LEU A 46 -8.11 -0.59 2.94
N SER A 47 -8.88 0.37 3.46
CA SER A 47 -8.61 1.03 4.75
C SER A 47 -8.49 0.01 5.89
N LYS A 48 -9.42 -0.98 5.94
CA LYS A 48 -9.37 -2.03 6.96
C LYS A 48 -8.18 -2.98 6.79
N LEU A 49 -7.80 -3.29 5.54
CA LEU A 49 -6.63 -4.12 5.26
C LEU A 49 -5.34 -3.41 5.68
N GLN A 50 -5.19 -2.14 5.32
CA GLN A 50 -4.05 -1.30 5.71
C GLN A 50 -3.93 -1.19 7.24
N SER A 51 -5.01 -0.85 7.94
CA SER A 51 -4.99 -0.77 9.41
C SER A 51 -4.56 -2.08 10.10
N LEU A 52 -5.00 -3.23 9.59
CA LEU A 52 -4.53 -4.52 10.11
C LEU A 52 -3.07 -4.81 9.74
N TRP A 53 -2.64 -4.42 8.55
CA TRP A 53 -1.26 -4.59 8.09
C TRP A 53 -0.29 -3.72 8.90
N ASP A 54 -0.65 -2.49 9.24
CA ASP A 54 0.18 -1.61 10.06
C ASP A 54 0.35 -2.19 11.47
N ALA A 55 -0.74 -2.68 12.07
CA ALA A 55 -0.70 -3.37 13.35
C ALA A 55 0.16 -4.65 13.28
N PHE A 56 0.06 -5.41 12.20
CA PHE A 56 0.82 -6.63 11.98
C PHE A 56 2.32 -6.33 11.80
N SER A 57 2.68 -5.44 10.86
CA SER A 57 4.06 -5.10 10.56
C SER A 57 4.82 -4.47 11.73
N LYS A 58 4.14 -3.72 12.60
CA LYS A 58 4.74 -3.13 13.82
C LYS A 58 5.34 -4.17 14.77
N GLY A 59 4.75 -5.36 14.86
CA GLY A 59 5.26 -6.42 15.74
C GLY A 59 6.49 -7.16 15.20
N GLU A 60 6.70 -7.14 13.88
CA GLU A 60 7.72 -7.97 13.22
C GLU A 60 9.14 -7.63 13.64
N ASN A 61 9.48 -6.34 13.77
CA ASN A 61 10.84 -5.94 14.15
C ASN A 61 11.25 -6.52 15.51
N THR A 62 10.32 -6.55 16.47
CA THR A 62 10.55 -7.12 17.80
C THR A 62 10.70 -8.64 17.74
N ILE A 63 9.86 -9.31 16.93
CA ILE A 63 9.94 -10.77 16.73
C ILE A 63 11.24 -11.16 16.08
N LYS A 64 11.62 -10.50 14.98
CA LYS A 64 12.84 -10.77 14.22
C LYS A 64 14.09 -10.60 15.07
N THR A 65 14.22 -9.45 15.74
CA THR A 65 15.34 -9.15 16.65
C THR A 65 15.47 -10.21 17.75
N ARG A 66 14.34 -10.70 18.26
CA ARG A 66 14.35 -11.73 19.29
C ARG A 66 14.71 -13.10 18.73
N ASN A 67 14.16 -13.45 17.57
CA ASN A 67 14.45 -14.73 16.92
C ASN A 67 15.92 -14.86 16.52
N GLU A 68 16.56 -13.79 16.07
CA GLU A 68 18.00 -13.77 15.78
C GLU A 68 18.84 -14.15 17.01
N LYS A 69 18.43 -13.73 18.21
CA LYS A 69 19.15 -14.00 19.47
C LYS A 69 18.88 -15.39 20.05
N THR A 70 17.66 -15.90 19.90
CA THR A 70 17.22 -17.12 20.61
C THR A 70 16.94 -18.32 19.70
N GLN A 71 16.90 -18.13 18.37
CA GLN A 71 16.57 -19.17 17.38
C GLN A 71 15.32 -19.95 17.77
N MET A 72 14.19 -19.25 17.90
CA MET A 72 12.97 -19.81 18.48
C MET A 72 12.33 -20.85 17.56
N GLU A 73 12.05 -22.03 18.10
CA GLU A 73 11.19 -23.00 17.43
C GLU A 73 9.72 -22.64 17.65
N HIS A 74 9.11 -21.97 16.66
CA HIS A 74 7.69 -21.62 16.70
C HIS A 74 7.04 -21.79 15.32
N THR A 75 5.76 -22.16 15.30
CA THR A 75 4.97 -22.36 14.07
C THR A 75 4.96 -21.14 13.16
N TYR A 76 5.05 -19.94 13.75
CA TYR A 76 5.20 -18.66 13.06
C TYR A 76 6.38 -18.66 12.07
N PHE A 77 7.57 -19.08 12.53
CA PHE A 77 8.78 -19.14 11.70
C PHE A 77 8.75 -20.35 10.76
N LYS A 78 8.39 -21.53 11.28
CA LYS A 78 8.31 -22.76 10.48
C LYS A 78 7.42 -22.63 9.25
N ASN A 79 6.34 -21.85 9.36
CA ASN A 79 5.38 -21.66 8.28
C ASN A 79 5.66 -20.45 7.38
N ASN A 80 6.75 -19.69 7.60
CA ASN A 80 7.00 -18.40 6.96
C ASN A 80 5.78 -17.46 7.06
N PHE A 81 5.18 -17.39 8.27
CA PHE A 81 3.87 -16.78 8.46
C PHE A 81 3.85 -15.30 8.04
N PHE A 82 4.86 -14.52 8.47
CA PHE A 82 4.99 -13.11 8.08
C PHE A 82 5.01 -12.92 6.57
N VAL A 83 5.85 -13.67 5.86
CA VAL A 83 6.01 -13.59 4.40
C VAL A 83 4.69 -13.91 3.70
N LYS A 84 3.98 -14.97 4.13
CA LYS A 84 2.67 -15.33 3.57
C LYS A 84 1.63 -14.23 3.75
N ILE A 85 1.57 -13.61 4.93
CA ILE A 85 0.65 -12.50 5.19
C ILE A 85 1.03 -11.28 4.36
N LYS A 86 2.32 -10.93 4.26
CA LYS A 86 2.81 -9.81 3.43
C LYS A 86 2.43 -9.99 1.96
N THR A 87 2.65 -11.18 1.39
CA THR A 87 2.26 -11.49 -0.01
C THR A 87 0.77 -11.28 -0.23
N LEU A 88 -0.08 -11.77 0.69
CA LEU A 88 -1.52 -11.56 0.61
C LEU A 88 -1.88 -10.07 0.68
N VAL A 89 -1.29 -9.30 1.59
CA VAL A 89 -1.59 -7.85 1.69
C VAL A 89 -1.24 -7.12 0.41
N VAL A 90 -0.07 -7.38 -0.18
CA VAL A 90 0.35 -6.75 -1.45
C VAL A 90 -0.59 -7.11 -2.59
N GLU A 91 -0.97 -8.39 -2.71
CA GLU A 91 -1.91 -8.88 -3.72
C GLU A 91 -3.28 -8.18 -3.61
N TYR A 92 -3.89 -8.18 -2.42
CA TYR A 92 -5.25 -7.63 -2.25
C TYR A 92 -5.28 -6.10 -2.20
N THR A 93 -4.20 -5.44 -1.80
CA THR A 93 -4.07 -3.98 -1.94
C THR A 93 -4.10 -3.59 -3.42
N SER A 94 -3.29 -4.26 -4.23
CA SER A 94 -3.25 -4.05 -5.69
C SER A 94 -4.61 -4.36 -6.33
N GLU A 95 -5.27 -5.44 -5.90
CA GLU A 95 -6.60 -5.81 -6.40
C GLU A 95 -7.66 -4.76 -6.04
N PHE A 96 -7.68 -4.26 -4.81
CA PHE A 96 -8.65 -3.24 -4.38
C PHE A 96 -8.43 -1.91 -5.09
N ASN A 97 -7.18 -1.47 -5.25
CA ASN A 97 -6.86 -0.26 -6.02
C ASN A 97 -7.32 -0.38 -7.47
N ARG A 98 -7.03 -1.49 -8.15
CA ARG A 98 -7.52 -1.74 -9.52
C ARG A 98 -9.05 -1.68 -9.61
N LYS A 99 -9.76 -2.13 -8.59
CA LYS A 99 -11.24 -2.12 -8.56
C LYS A 99 -11.83 -0.74 -8.25
N LEU A 100 -11.13 0.08 -7.47
CA LEU A 100 -11.48 1.48 -7.25
C LEU A 100 -11.38 2.29 -8.55
N HIS A 101 -10.22 2.23 -9.22
CA HIS A 101 -10.00 2.88 -10.52
C HIS A 101 -11.01 2.47 -11.59
N ALA A 102 -11.40 1.19 -11.64
CA ALA A 102 -12.43 0.74 -12.58
C ALA A 102 -13.82 1.33 -12.29
N SER A 103 -14.14 1.62 -11.03
CA SER A 103 -15.45 2.15 -10.63
C SER A 103 -15.56 3.66 -10.88
N GLU A 104 -14.44 4.38 -10.88
CA GLU A 104 -14.37 5.80 -11.20
C GLU A 104 -14.56 6.04 -12.72
N ASN A 105 -13.91 5.23 -13.55
CA ASN A 105 -14.02 5.30 -15.02
C ASN A 105 -15.42 4.99 -15.57
N ASP A 106 -16.22 4.16 -14.89
CA ASP A 106 -17.62 3.89 -15.28
C ASP A 106 -18.56 5.09 -15.00
N THR A 107 -18.14 6.04 -14.16
CA THR A 107 -19.00 7.15 -13.71
C THR A 107 -18.92 8.38 -14.64
N GLU A 108 -17.85 8.56 -15.41
CA GLU A 108 -17.68 9.71 -16.30
C GLU A 108 -18.43 9.61 -17.64
N ASN A 109 -18.95 8.43 -18.01
CA ASN A 109 -19.64 8.22 -19.29
C ASN A 109 -21.18 8.37 -19.26
N VAL A 110 -21.76 8.92 -18.18
CA VAL A 110 -23.24 8.98 -18.03
C VAL A 110 -23.82 10.41 -18.13
N HIS A 111 -23.01 11.45 -18.34
CA HIS A 111 -23.49 12.84 -18.39
C HIS A 111 -23.02 13.68 -19.60
N ALA A 112 -22.94 13.09 -20.78
CA ALA A 112 -22.72 13.83 -22.03
C ALA A 112 -23.87 13.60 -23.03
N SER A 113 -24.98 14.33 -22.87
CA SER A 113 -25.88 14.58 -23.99
C SER A 113 -26.62 15.90 -23.82
N GLU A 114 -26.39 16.77 -24.80
CA GLU A 114 -27.18 17.95 -25.19
C GLU A 114 -27.07 19.23 -24.35
N LEU A 115 -26.07 20.05 -24.67
CA LEU A 115 -26.23 21.50 -24.69
C LEU A 115 -25.42 22.11 -25.85
N ASP A 116 -26.14 22.37 -26.93
CA ASP A 116 -25.73 23.16 -28.09
C ASP A 116 -25.57 24.63 -27.69
N THR A 117 -24.34 25.15 -27.59
CA THR A 117 -24.09 26.56 -27.85
C THR A 117 -22.63 26.80 -28.28
N LYS A 118 -22.50 27.52 -29.39
CA LYS A 118 -21.31 27.90 -30.14
C LYS A 118 -20.31 28.77 -29.36
N HIS A 119 -19.08 28.83 -29.89
CA HIS A 119 -18.05 29.89 -29.71
C HIS A 119 -17.21 29.72 -28.41
N VAL A 120 -15.88 29.50 -28.38
CA VAL A 120 -14.71 30.07 -29.09
C VAL A 120 -13.52 29.10 -28.91
N PRO A 121 -12.62 28.90 -29.90
CA PRO A 121 -11.45 28.05 -29.75
C PRO A 121 -10.24 28.85 -29.21
N ALA A 122 -9.63 28.40 -28.11
CA ALA A 122 -8.33 28.92 -27.67
C ALA A 122 -7.56 27.90 -26.79
N SER A 123 -6.64 27.17 -27.43
CA SER A 123 -5.36 26.71 -26.88
C SER A 123 -5.37 25.96 -25.54
N GLN A 124 -5.81 24.70 -25.52
CA GLN A 124 -5.67 23.80 -24.36
C GLN A 124 -4.50 22.79 -24.51
N GLN A 125 -3.94 22.59 -25.71
CA GLN A 125 -2.84 21.62 -25.91
C GLN A 125 -1.52 22.01 -25.24
N ASN A 126 -1.20 23.31 -25.11
CA ASN A 126 0.06 23.73 -24.47
C ASN A 126 0.11 23.43 -22.96
N SER A 127 -1.03 23.39 -22.27
CA SER A 127 -1.05 23.07 -20.82
C SER A 127 -0.90 21.58 -20.56
N GLU A 128 -1.40 20.74 -21.45
CA GLU A 128 -1.34 19.28 -21.31
C GLU A 128 0.07 18.76 -21.57
N ASP A 129 0.75 19.24 -22.61
CA ASP A 129 2.15 18.91 -22.86
C ASP A 129 3.07 19.38 -21.71
N GLN A 130 2.80 20.57 -21.14
CA GLN A 130 3.52 21.07 -19.98
C GLN A 130 3.27 20.19 -18.75
N PHE A 131 2.02 19.79 -18.50
CA PHE A 131 1.65 18.90 -17.40
C PHE A 131 2.32 17.52 -17.54
N ASN A 132 2.25 16.91 -18.71
CA ASN A 132 2.89 15.63 -19.01
C ASN A 132 4.42 15.72 -18.88
N SER A 133 5.03 16.86 -19.25
CA SER A 133 6.46 17.08 -19.01
C SER A 133 6.79 17.19 -17.53
N MET A 134 5.96 17.86 -16.73
CA MET A 134 6.12 17.92 -15.27
C MET A 134 5.96 16.55 -14.60
N LEU A 135 4.99 15.73 -15.04
CA LEU A 135 4.83 14.36 -14.55
C LEU A 135 6.03 13.48 -14.90
N ARG A 136 6.57 13.61 -16.12
CA ARG A 136 7.79 12.91 -16.53
C ARG A 136 8.99 13.30 -15.67
N GLU A 137 9.16 14.60 -15.40
CA GLU A 137 10.22 15.10 -14.53
C GLU A 137 10.04 14.62 -13.09
N HIS A 138 8.80 14.60 -12.58
CA HIS A 138 8.50 14.09 -11.25
C HIS A 138 8.88 12.61 -11.11
N ARG A 139 8.54 11.77 -12.09
CA ARG A 139 8.95 10.34 -12.10
C ARG A 139 10.46 10.18 -12.06
N ILE A 140 11.20 10.93 -12.89
CA ILE A 140 12.67 10.91 -12.91
C ILE A 140 13.25 11.32 -11.54
N LEU A 141 12.67 12.33 -10.90
CA LEU A 141 13.10 12.78 -9.58
C LEU A 141 12.85 11.73 -8.50
N MET A 142 11.73 11.02 -8.56
CA MET A 142 11.37 9.98 -7.60
C MET A 142 12.20 8.71 -7.78
N ASP A 143 12.46 8.27 -9.01
CA ASP A 143 13.40 7.18 -9.28
C ASP A 143 14.81 7.51 -8.77
N ARG A 144 15.25 8.78 -8.92
CA ARG A 144 16.51 9.25 -8.34
C ARG A 144 16.48 9.25 -6.81
N LEU A 145 15.36 9.62 -6.20
CA LEU A 145 15.20 9.61 -4.76
C LEU A 145 15.26 8.17 -4.20
N ASP A 146 14.56 7.22 -4.82
CA ASP A 146 14.62 5.81 -4.45
C ASP A 146 16.06 5.27 -4.56
N ASN A 147 16.82 5.66 -5.60
CA ASN A 147 18.24 5.31 -5.72
C ASN A 147 19.10 5.91 -4.60
N ILE A 148 18.95 7.21 -4.30
CA ILE A 148 19.67 7.88 -3.19
C ILE A 148 19.35 7.19 -1.86
N ILE A 149 18.10 6.78 -1.68
CA ILE A 149 17.65 6.15 -0.44
C ILE A 149 18.20 4.74 -0.32
N ASN A 150 18.24 3.96 -1.40
CA ASN A 150 18.90 2.66 -1.41
C ASN A 150 20.40 2.78 -1.08
N GLU A 151 21.06 3.83 -1.58
CA GLU A 151 22.46 4.14 -1.22
C GLU A 151 22.58 4.56 0.25
N LEU A 152 21.67 5.41 0.74
CA LEU A 152 21.64 5.82 2.15
C LEU A 152 21.38 4.62 3.06
N GLU A 153 20.42 3.74 2.76
CA GLU A 153 20.16 2.51 3.52
C GLU A 153 21.40 1.60 3.58
N CYS A 154 22.20 1.55 2.50
CA CYS A 154 23.46 0.83 2.49
C CYS A 154 24.50 1.45 3.45
N VAL A 155 24.62 2.78 3.43
CA VAL A 155 25.58 3.54 4.27
C VAL A 155 25.14 3.59 5.74
N THR A 156 23.85 3.64 6.01
CA THR A 156 23.24 3.87 7.33
C THR A 156 23.13 2.61 8.18
N ARG A 157 23.36 1.43 7.59
CA ARG A 157 23.75 0.22 8.35
C ARG A 157 24.99 0.43 9.23
N ASN A 158 25.74 1.51 9.03
CA ASN A 158 26.85 1.93 9.91
C ASN A 158 26.43 2.84 11.09
N GLY A 159 25.14 2.88 11.46
CA GLY A 159 24.69 3.52 12.70
C GLY A 159 24.29 5.00 12.58
N ILE A 160 24.18 5.53 11.37
CA ILE A 160 23.63 6.87 11.11
C ILE A 160 22.18 6.66 10.67
N ASN A 161 21.17 7.14 11.41
CA ASN A 161 19.76 6.98 11.02
C ASN A 161 19.29 8.28 10.34
N PRO A 162 19.08 8.31 9.01
CA PRO A 162 18.81 9.55 8.31
C PRO A 162 17.39 10.05 8.63
N ILE A 163 17.28 11.35 8.91
CA ILE A 163 16.04 12.06 9.32
C ILE A 163 14.91 11.90 8.29
N ILE A 164 15.23 11.55 7.04
CA ILE A 164 14.26 11.44 5.95
C ILE A 164 13.42 10.15 5.98
N LEU A 165 13.81 9.12 6.73
CA LEU A 165 13.11 7.81 6.72
C LEU A 165 11.62 7.89 7.09
N PRO A 166 11.17 8.70 8.06
CA PRO A 166 9.73 8.83 8.35
C PRO A 166 8.93 9.35 7.16
N TYR A 167 9.51 10.25 6.38
CA TYR A 167 8.87 10.87 5.22
C TYR A 167 8.98 10.03 3.94
N LEU A 168 9.86 9.01 3.94
CA LEU A 168 10.07 8.17 2.77
C LEU A 168 8.79 7.45 2.34
N THR A 169 8.06 6.88 3.30
CA THR A 169 6.79 6.22 3.03
C THR A 169 5.79 7.21 2.40
N ASP A 170 5.72 8.43 2.93
CA ASP A 170 4.83 9.47 2.39
C ASP A 170 5.25 9.87 0.97
N MET A 171 6.56 10.03 0.71
CA MET A 171 7.09 10.34 -0.62
C MET A 171 6.81 9.22 -1.62
N GLN A 172 7.00 7.96 -1.24
CA GLN A 172 6.69 6.80 -2.08
C GLN A 172 5.19 6.68 -2.37
N ASN A 173 4.33 6.99 -1.38
CA ASN A 173 2.89 7.02 -1.58
C ASN A 173 2.49 8.13 -2.56
N MET A 174 3.00 9.35 -2.39
CA MET A 174 2.74 10.46 -3.32
C MET A 174 3.20 10.12 -4.75
N HIS A 175 4.36 9.46 -4.91
CA HIS A 175 4.82 9.04 -6.24
C HIS A 175 3.98 7.92 -6.84
N ALA A 176 3.52 6.98 -6.02
CA ALA A 176 2.62 5.94 -6.46
C ALA A 176 1.25 6.51 -6.89
N GLU A 177 0.77 7.56 -6.21
CA GLU A 177 -0.44 8.31 -6.57
C GLU A 177 -0.25 9.05 -7.90
N MET A 178 0.87 9.76 -8.06
CA MET A 178 1.17 10.51 -9.30
C MET A 178 1.44 9.60 -10.50
N SER A 179 2.03 8.42 -10.28
CA SER A 179 2.26 7.45 -11.35
C SER A 179 0.97 6.77 -11.80
N GLN A 180 -0.08 6.78 -10.97
CA GLN A 180 -1.41 6.28 -11.32
C GLN A 180 -2.28 7.31 -12.06
N THR A 181 -1.83 8.56 -12.20
CA THR A 181 -2.60 9.64 -12.85
C THR A 181 -2.38 9.78 -14.36
N ASP A 182 -1.64 8.85 -15.00
CA ASP A 182 -1.53 8.75 -16.46
C ASP A 182 -2.42 7.62 -16.98
N ILE A 183 -3.64 7.95 -17.38
CA ILE A 183 -4.47 7.37 -18.46
C ILE A 183 -5.63 8.33 -18.71
#